data_AF-A0A355A145-F1
#
_entry.id   AF-A0A355A145-F1
#
_cell.length_a   1.000
_cell.length_b   1.000
_cell.length_c   1.000
_cell.angle_alpha   90.00
_cell.angle_beta   90.00
_cell.angle_gamma   90.00
#
_symmetry.space_group_name_H-M   'P 1'
#
loop_
_entity.id
_entity.type
_entity.pdbx_description
1 polymer ?
#
loop_
_entity_poly.entity_id
_entity_poly.type
_entity_poly.pdbx_seq_one_letter_code
_entity_poly.pdbx_strand_id
1 'polypeptide(L)'
;EFVVAFGQNSGKEIQVGTHRTKLSMDWVLVKVIDGRAVEAAGVEVQSIDITNNYRETWEAYKYLESRQKNIIPESKHGMNWANVHKRLIPQIIRKGNIYADSKLATKGLYFIVPDAVYSRFEDVIGDTSPVKKPGKGVLSVFTYSLGEKVGLGSMRSINRNRISRVLLDEFALNFISGRQISGSILDEEIERQIKSLFR
;
A
#
# COMPACT_ATOMS: atom_id res chain seq x y z
N GLU A 1 1.59 -5.41 31.79
CA GLU A 1 1.89 -4.71 30.53
C GLU A 1 1.60 -5.65 29.36
N PHE A 2 0.91 -5.18 28.32
CA PHE A 2 0.62 -5.96 27.10
C PHE A 2 0.39 -5.03 25.90
N VAL A 3 0.32 -5.61 24.69
CA VAL A 3 -0.02 -4.88 23.46
C VAL A 3 -1.36 -5.39 22.94
N VAL A 4 -2.26 -4.46 22.59
CA VAL A 4 -3.54 -4.74 21.93
C VAL A 4 -3.45 -4.30 20.48
N ALA A 5 -3.92 -5.15 19.57
CA ALA A 5 -4.05 -4.83 18.15
C ALA A 5 -5.52 -4.52 17.83
N PHE A 6 -5.81 -3.27 17.47
CA PHE A 6 -7.12 -2.88 16.96
C PHE A 6 -7.08 -2.89 15.43
N GLY A 7 -7.90 -3.72 14.79
CA GLY A 7 -7.98 -3.81 13.34
C GLY A 7 -9.07 -4.75 12.87
N GLN A 8 -9.12 -5.03 11.58
CA GLN A 8 -10.10 -5.96 11.01
C GLN A 8 -9.95 -7.36 11.67
N ASN A 9 -11.07 -7.93 12.14
CA ASN A 9 -11.11 -9.21 12.87
C ASN A 9 -10.31 -9.25 14.19
N SER A 10 -9.85 -8.09 14.71
CA SER A 10 -9.18 -7.97 16.00
C SER A 10 -9.70 -6.73 16.74
N GLY A 11 -10.78 -6.91 17.50
CA GLY A 11 -11.48 -5.79 18.14
C GLY A 11 -12.30 -4.97 17.13
N LYS A 12 -12.07 -3.67 17.07
CA LYS A 12 -12.74 -2.73 16.15
C LYS A 12 -11.72 -1.77 15.55
N GLU A 13 -11.79 -1.55 14.24
CA GLU A 13 -10.98 -0.53 13.57
C GLU A 13 -11.16 0.84 14.22
N ILE A 14 -10.06 1.55 14.40
CA ILE A 14 -10.09 2.92 14.92
C ILE A 14 -10.44 3.85 13.78
N GLN A 15 -11.49 4.65 13.98
CA GLN A 15 -11.96 5.63 13.01
C GLN A 15 -11.78 7.04 13.58
N VAL A 16 -11.13 7.90 12.80
CA VAL A 16 -10.86 9.30 13.17
C VAL A 16 -11.49 10.26 12.15
N GLY A 17 -11.70 11.51 12.56
CA GLY A 17 -12.30 12.54 11.73
C GLY A 17 -13.80 12.72 11.95
N THR A 18 -14.41 13.62 11.19
CA THR A 18 -15.84 13.93 11.27
C THR A 18 -16.63 13.01 10.34
N HIS A 19 -17.98 13.11 10.37
CA HIS A 19 -18.83 12.32 9.48
C HIS A 19 -18.45 12.45 7.99
N ARG A 20 -17.92 13.61 7.56
CA ARG A 20 -17.51 13.87 6.17
C ARG A 20 -16.05 13.52 5.88
N THR A 21 -15.20 13.37 6.89
CA THR A 21 -13.75 13.15 6.73
C THR A 21 -13.27 11.85 7.38
N LYS A 22 -14.21 10.95 7.66
CA LYS A 22 -13.97 9.70 8.39
C LYS A 22 -12.88 8.87 7.73
N LEU A 23 -11.88 8.51 8.51
CA LEU A 23 -10.73 7.73 8.08
C LEU A 23 -10.57 6.53 9.01
N SER A 24 -10.64 5.32 8.46
CA SER A 24 -10.29 4.09 9.17
C SER A 24 -8.77 3.93 9.20
N MET A 25 -8.25 3.53 10.35
CA MET A 25 -6.89 3.04 10.52
C MET A 25 -6.94 1.52 10.46
N ASP A 26 -6.10 0.91 9.61
CA ASP A 26 -6.21 -0.53 9.33
C ASP A 26 -5.88 -1.33 10.58
N TRP A 27 -4.73 -1.02 11.17
CA TRP A 27 -4.27 -1.59 12.42
C TRP A 27 -3.64 -0.52 13.32
N VAL A 28 -4.01 -0.53 14.60
CA VAL A 28 -3.37 0.28 15.63
C VAL A 28 -2.89 -0.63 16.75
N LEU A 29 -1.58 -0.68 16.93
CA LEU A 29 -0.96 -1.41 18.02
C LEU A 29 -0.84 -0.47 19.22
N VAL A 30 -1.44 -0.83 20.35
CA VAL A 30 -1.48 0.00 21.55
C VAL A 30 -0.82 -0.73 22.70
N LYS A 31 0.22 -0.13 23.26
CA LYS A 31 0.85 -0.59 24.50
C LYS A 31 -0.01 -0.15 25.68
N VAL A 32 -0.38 -1.10 26.53
CA VAL A 32 -1.20 -0.89 27.73
C VAL A 32 -0.41 -1.23 28.98
N ILE A 33 -0.35 -0.26 29.90
CA ILE A 33 0.21 -0.41 31.25
C ILE A 33 -0.88 0.04 32.23
N ASP A 34 -1.20 -0.81 33.21
CA ASP A 34 -2.20 -0.55 34.25
C ASP A 34 -3.55 -0.05 33.71
N GLY A 35 -4.02 -0.67 32.62
CA GLY A 35 -5.29 -0.33 31.97
C GLY A 35 -5.28 0.97 31.16
N ARG A 36 -4.13 1.64 31.00
CA ARG A 36 -4.00 2.89 30.24
C ARG A 36 -3.17 2.71 28.98
N ALA A 37 -3.60 3.33 27.89
CA ALA A 37 -2.81 3.44 26.67
C ALA A 37 -1.64 4.42 26.90
N VAL A 38 -0.42 3.93 26.72
CA VAL A 38 0.79 4.75 26.96
C VAL A 38 1.59 5.02 25.68
N GLU A 39 1.46 4.16 24.68
CA GLU A 39 2.16 4.26 23.41
C GLU A 39 1.34 3.57 22.32
N ALA A 40 1.41 4.06 21.09
CA ALA A 40 0.76 3.47 19.94
C ALA A 40 1.67 3.48 18.69
N ALA A 41 1.36 2.59 17.75
CA ALA A 41 1.91 2.59 16.40
C ALA A 41 0.80 2.30 15.39
N GLY A 42 0.79 3.04 14.28
CA GLY A 42 -0.07 2.72 13.14
C GLY A 42 0.55 1.63 12.28
N VAL A 43 -0.26 0.71 11.79
CA VAL A 43 0.14 -0.31 10.83
C VAL A 43 -0.87 -0.32 9.69
N GLU A 44 -0.37 -0.11 8.49
CA GLU A 44 -1.12 -0.06 7.25
C GLU A 44 -0.66 -1.21 6.38
N VAL A 45 -1.57 -2.10 6.00
CA VAL A 45 -1.23 -3.31 5.26
C VAL A 45 -1.87 -3.22 3.90
N GLN A 46 -1.05 -3.21 2.85
CA GLN A 46 -1.54 -3.00 1.50
C GLN A 46 -0.98 -4.04 0.53
N SER A 47 -1.84 -4.47 -0.38
CA SER A 47 -1.47 -5.27 -1.54
C SER A 47 -1.63 -4.43 -2.82
N ILE A 48 -2.02 -5.05 -3.93
CA ILE A 48 -2.27 -4.34 -5.17
C ILE A 48 -3.60 -4.78 -5.77
N ASP A 49 -4.38 -3.79 -6.19
CA ASP A 49 -5.57 -4.02 -6.96
C ASP A 49 -5.21 -4.43 -8.38
N ILE A 50 -6.12 -5.17 -9.01
CA ILE A 50 -5.97 -5.56 -10.41
C ILE A 50 -6.77 -4.65 -11.34
N THR A 51 -6.43 -4.65 -12.61
CA THR A 51 -7.30 -4.15 -13.68
C THR A 51 -8.25 -5.25 -14.13
N ASN A 52 -9.42 -4.89 -14.66
CA ASN A 52 -10.46 -5.84 -15.07
C ASN A 52 -10.98 -6.72 -13.91
N ASN A 53 -11.24 -8.00 -14.13
CA ASN A 53 -11.82 -8.90 -13.14
C ASN A 53 -11.39 -10.36 -13.39
N TYR A 54 -11.56 -11.21 -12.37
CA TYR A 54 -11.27 -12.64 -12.41
C TYR A 54 -12.50 -13.52 -12.75
N ARG A 55 -13.62 -12.93 -13.17
CA ARG A 55 -14.92 -13.63 -13.19
C ARG A 55 -14.91 -14.88 -14.06
N GLU A 56 -14.39 -14.79 -15.27
CA GLU A 56 -14.37 -15.91 -16.22
C GLU A 56 -13.48 -17.06 -15.72
N THR A 57 -12.29 -16.73 -15.20
CA THR A 57 -11.34 -17.69 -14.60
C THR A 57 -11.95 -18.35 -13.36
N TRP A 58 -12.62 -17.57 -12.51
CA TRP A 58 -13.30 -18.09 -11.32
C TRP A 58 -14.48 -19.00 -11.68
N GLU A 59 -15.32 -18.61 -12.63
CA GLU A 59 -16.43 -19.44 -13.11
C GLU A 59 -15.92 -20.73 -13.75
N ALA A 60 -14.82 -20.69 -14.50
CA ALA A 60 -14.17 -21.87 -15.05
C ALA A 60 -13.67 -22.83 -13.96
N TYR A 61 -13.01 -22.29 -12.92
CA TYR A 61 -12.53 -23.07 -11.79
C TYR A 61 -13.70 -23.68 -10.98
N LYS A 62 -14.75 -22.89 -10.72
CA LYS A 62 -15.91 -23.35 -9.94
C LYS A 62 -16.63 -24.54 -10.59
N TYR A 63 -16.68 -24.59 -11.91
CA TYR A 63 -17.37 -25.64 -12.66
C TYR A 63 -16.42 -26.64 -13.32
N LEU A 64 -15.17 -26.72 -12.84
CA LEU A 64 -14.12 -27.53 -13.44
C LEU A 64 -14.55 -28.99 -13.62
N GLU A 65 -15.18 -29.59 -12.60
CA GLU A 65 -15.65 -30.99 -12.62
C GLU A 65 -16.80 -31.25 -13.60
N SER A 66 -17.62 -30.24 -13.87
CA SER A 66 -18.80 -30.33 -14.74
C SER A 66 -18.57 -29.86 -16.17
N ARG A 67 -17.42 -29.23 -16.46
CA ARG A 67 -17.10 -28.72 -17.79
C ARG A 67 -16.49 -29.83 -18.65
N GLN A 68 -16.91 -29.90 -19.92
CA GLN A 68 -16.33 -30.84 -20.90
C GLN A 68 -14.83 -30.58 -21.16
N LYS A 69 -14.35 -29.36 -20.91
CA LYS A 69 -12.93 -28.99 -21.01
C LYS A 69 -12.44 -28.51 -19.65
N ASN A 70 -11.49 -29.24 -19.08
CA ASN A 70 -10.78 -28.89 -17.84
C ASN A 70 -9.73 -27.79 -18.09
N ILE A 71 -10.13 -26.72 -18.76
CA ILE A 71 -9.26 -25.59 -19.12
C ILE A 71 -9.75 -24.37 -18.37
N ILE A 72 -8.85 -23.75 -17.61
CA ILE A 72 -9.07 -22.46 -16.97
C ILE A 72 -8.47 -21.40 -17.91
N PRO A 73 -9.27 -20.45 -18.41
CA PRO A 73 -8.75 -19.40 -19.28
C PRO A 73 -7.86 -18.45 -18.49
N GLU A 74 -6.82 -17.92 -19.16
CA GLU A 74 -5.98 -16.89 -18.59
C GLU A 74 -6.79 -15.63 -18.29
N SER A 75 -6.74 -15.19 -17.04
CA SER A 75 -7.34 -13.94 -16.63
C SER A 75 -6.61 -12.75 -17.28
N LYS A 76 -7.31 -11.96 -18.11
CA LYS A 76 -6.80 -10.75 -18.79
C LYS A 76 -6.63 -9.53 -17.87
N HIS A 77 -6.30 -9.78 -16.61
CA HIS A 77 -6.05 -8.74 -15.62
C HIS A 77 -4.58 -8.32 -15.65
N GLY A 78 -4.32 -7.07 -15.30
CA GLY A 78 -3.00 -6.55 -14.99
C GLY A 78 -2.96 -5.97 -13.58
N MET A 79 -1.80 -5.47 -13.17
CA MET A 79 -1.67 -4.76 -11.90
C MET A 79 -2.13 -3.30 -12.07
N ASN A 80 -2.96 -2.79 -11.14
CA ASN A 80 -3.49 -1.43 -11.20
C ASN A 80 -2.50 -0.41 -10.60
N TRP A 81 -1.38 -0.19 -11.29
CA TRP A 81 -0.35 0.77 -10.88
C TRP A 81 -0.89 2.21 -10.78
N ALA A 82 -1.87 2.57 -11.61
CA ALA A 82 -2.48 3.89 -11.55
C ALA A 82 -3.16 4.16 -10.20
N ASN A 83 -3.77 3.15 -9.56
CA ASN A 83 -4.38 3.30 -8.25
C ASN A 83 -3.33 3.47 -7.14
N VAL A 84 -2.14 2.88 -7.29
CA VAL A 84 -1.01 3.11 -6.37
C VAL A 84 -0.69 4.60 -6.29
N HIS A 85 -0.58 5.26 -7.44
CA HIS A 85 -0.24 6.68 -7.51
C HIS A 85 -1.39 7.57 -7.03
N LYS A 86 -2.63 7.28 -7.45
CA LYS A 86 -3.79 8.15 -7.20
C LYS A 86 -4.37 8.01 -5.79
N ARG A 87 -4.23 6.84 -5.16
CA ARG A 87 -4.89 6.54 -3.89
C ARG A 87 -3.93 6.15 -2.78
N LEU A 88 -3.03 5.20 -3.02
CA LEU A 88 -2.24 4.61 -1.93
C LEU A 88 -1.24 5.61 -1.34
N ILE A 89 -0.45 6.28 -2.18
CA ILE A 89 0.52 7.28 -1.70
C ILE A 89 -0.18 8.42 -0.92
N PRO A 90 -1.23 9.08 -1.44
CA PRO A 90 -1.97 10.09 -0.68
C PRO A 90 -2.55 9.58 0.66
N GLN A 91 -3.03 8.33 0.69
CA GLN A 91 -3.56 7.74 1.93
C GLN A 91 -2.48 7.54 2.99
N ILE A 92 -1.31 7.04 2.61
CA ILE A 92 -0.17 6.88 3.52
C ILE A 92 0.30 8.22 4.06
N ILE A 93 0.42 9.25 3.21
CA ILE A 93 0.80 10.61 3.64
C ILE A 93 -0.23 11.14 4.65
N ARG A 94 -1.52 11.06 4.31
CA ARG A 94 -2.60 11.56 5.17
C ARG A 94 -2.66 10.85 6.52
N LYS A 95 -2.59 9.51 6.55
CA LYS A 95 -2.58 8.73 7.79
C LYS A 95 -1.30 8.99 8.59
N GLY A 96 -0.15 9.05 7.92
CA GLY A 96 1.13 9.35 8.54
C GLY A 96 1.13 10.68 9.29
N ASN A 97 0.53 11.73 8.72
CA ASN A 97 0.42 13.04 9.36
C ASN A 97 -0.41 12.99 10.65
N ILE A 98 -1.49 12.20 10.67
CA ILE A 98 -2.30 11.98 11.87
C ILE A 98 -1.48 11.30 12.97
N TYR A 99 -0.68 10.28 12.61
CA TYR A 99 0.21 9.63 13.57
C TYR A 99 1.35 10.55 14.04
N ALA A 100 1.88 11.41 13.18
CA ALA A 100 2.92 12.37 13.56
C ALA A 100 2.42 13.37 14.61
N ASP A 101 1.17 13.83 14.49
CA ASP A 101 0.54 14.78 15.43
C ASP A 101 0.11 14.12 16.75
N SER A 102 -0.20 12.82 16.74
CA SER A 102 -0.66 12.09 17.93
C SER A 102 0.38 12.07 19.06
N LYS A 103 -0.07 12.32 20.30
CA LYS A 103 0.76 12.21 21.50
C LYS A 103 1.12 10.76 21.85
N LEU A 104 0.24 9.81 21.53
CA LEU A 104 0.45 8.38 21.81
C LEU A 104 1.32 7.70 20.73
N ALA A 105 1.24 8.16 19.48
CA ALA A 105 1.89 7.50 18.36
C ALA A 105 3.38 7.85 18.23
N THR A 106 4.17 7.46 19.22
CA THR A 106 5.61 7.81 19.28
C THR A 106 6.47 7.02 18.29
N LYS A 107 5.98 5.87 17.77
CA LYS A 107 6.70 5.00 16.83
C LYS A 107 6.42 5.29 15.36
N GLY A 108 5.54 6.25 15.07
CA GLY A 108 5.16 6.62 13.70
C GLY A 108 4.23 5.61 13.04
N LEU A 109 4.33 5.54 11.71
CA LEU A 109 3.49 4.70 10.85
C LEU A 109 4.32 3.58 10.23
N TYR A 110 3.80 2.36 10.29
CA TYR A 110 4.36 1.21 9.60
C TYR A 110 3.51 0.89 8.37
N PHE A 111 4.17 0.71 7.23
CA PHE A 111 3.52 0.35 5.97
C PHE A 111 4.04 -1.02 5.51
N ILE A 112 3.18 -2.01 5.51
CA ILE A 112 3.49 -3.40 5.15
C ILE A 112 2.97 -3.66 3.74
N VAL A 113 3.86 -4.02 2.82
CA VAL A 113 3.54 -4.08 1.38
C VAL A 113 4.42 -5.11 0.66
N PRO A 114 3.98 -5.76 -0.43
CA PRO A 114 4.87 -6.58 -1.24
C PRO A 114 6.06 -5.78 -1.78
N ASP A 115 7.25 -6.40 -1.82
CA ASP A 115 8.47 -5.72 -2.29
C ASP A 115 8.32 -5.20 -3.73
N ALA A 116 7.74 -6.03 -4.62
CA ALA A 116 7.45 -5.66 -6.00
C ALA A 116 6.48 -4.48 -6.16
N VAL A 117 5.58 -4.28 -5.18
CA VAL A 117 4.66 -3.14 -5.17
C VAL A 117 5.40 -1.90 -4.66
N TYR A 118 6.22 -2.03 -3.61
CA TYR A 118 6.98 -0.91 -3.07
C TYR A 118 8.01 -0.34 -4.05
N SER A 119 8.62 -1.16 -4.91
CA SER A 119 9.49 -0.66 -5.99
C SER A 119 8.81 0.38 -6.89
N ARG A 120 7.48 0.31 -7.06
CA ARG A 120 6.73 1.34 -7.79
C ARG A 120 6.51 2.62 -7.01
N PHE A 121 6.47 2.55 -5.69
CA PHE A 121 6.51 3.74 -4.86
C PHE A 121 7.86 4.43 -5.03
N GLU A 122 8.96 3.67 -4.98
CA GLU A 122 10.31 4.20 -5.19
C GLU A 122 10.48 4.85 -6.58
N ASP A 123 9.87 4.29 -7.64
CA ASP A 123 9.87 4.90 -8.98
C ASP A 123 9.25 6.32 -8.99
N VAL A 124 8.23 6.56 -8.16
CA VAL A 124 7.49 7.83 -8.07
C VAL A 124 8.15 8.81 -7.11
N ILE A 125 8.51 8.31 -5.92
CA ILE A 125 9.06 9.10 -4.83
C ILE A 125 10.53 9.46 -5.09
N GLY A 126 11.26 8.63 -5.84
CA GLY A 126 12.68 8.83 -6.07
C GLY A 126 13.50 8.68 -4.79
N ASP A 127 14.64 9.35 -4.77
CA ASP A 127 15.61 9.23 -3.68
C ASP A 127 15.11 9.94 -2.42
N THR A 128 15.24 9.26 -1.28
CA THR A 128 14.89 9.77 0.05
C THR A 128 16.04 9.53 1.02
N SER A 129 16.18 10.42 2.00
CA SER A 129 17.18 10.32 3.04
C SER A 129 16.79 9.24 4.07
N PRO A 130 17.54 8.13 4.18
CA PRO A 130 17.16 7.03 5.04
C PRO A 130 17.29 7.40 6.52
N VAL A 131 16.28 7.02 7.32
CA VAL A 131 16.25 7.25 8.77
C VAL A 131 16.58 5.95 9.52
N LYS A 132 17.40 6.03 10.58
CA LYS A 132 17.81 4.81 11.31
C LYS A 132 16.73 4.24 12.24
N LYS A 133 15.97 5.11 12.91
CA LYS A 133 15.03 4.72 13.97
C LYS A 133 13.59 5.07 13.58
N PRO A 134 12.59 4.25 13.98
CA PRO A 134 11.19 4.64 13.89
C PRO A 134 10.92 5.80 14.87
N GLY A 135 9.90 6.60 14.58
CA GLY A 135 9.59 7.79 15.35
C GLY A 135 8.40 8.57 14.79
N LYS A 136 7.99 9.63 15.48
CA LYS A 136 7.02 10.58 14.95
C LYS A 136 7.49 11.16 13.62
N GLY A 137 6.59 11.26 12.65
CA GLY A 137 6.91 11.73 11.30
C GLY A 137 7.79 10.77 10.48
N VAL A 138 8.06 9.55 10.97
CA VAL A 138 8.80 8.53 10.22
C VAL A 138 7.84 7.49 9.65
N LEU A 139 7.92 7.26 8.35
CA LEU A 139 7.28 6.13 7.68
C LEU A 139 8.24 4.94 7.67
N SER A 140 7.86 3.85 8.34
CA SER A 140 8.61 2.59 8.35
C SER A 140 7.98 1.61 7.36
N VAL A 141 8.64 1.37 6.23
CA VAL A 141 8.15 0.45 5.20
C VAL A 141 8.73 -0.93 5.42
N PHE A 142 7.87 -1.94 5.56
CA PHE A 142 8.22 -3.34 5.73
C PHE A 142 7.80 -4.06 4.45
N THR A 143 8.78 -4.44 3.63
CA THR A 143 8.47 -5.18 2.42
C THR A 143 8.48 -6.68 2.65
N TYR A 144 7.65 -7.41 1.91
CA TYR A 144 7.58 -8.87 1.97
C TYR A 144 7.46 -9.53 0.60
N SER A 145 7.76 -10.83 0.58
CA SER A 145 7.62 -11.72 -0.56
C SER A 145 7.02 -13.04 -0.09
N LEU A 146 6.40 -13.77 -1.01
CA LEU A 146 5.94 -15.12 -0.71
C LEU A 146 7.13 -16.09 -0.68
N GLY A 147 7.20 -16.94 0.34
CA GLY A 147 8.21 -18.00 0.49
C GLY A 147 8.13 -19.06 -0.60
N GLU A 148 8.85 -20.17 -0.50
CA GLU A 148 8.92 -21.15 -1.60
C GLU A 148 7.54 -21.71 -2.01
N LYS A 149 7.46 -22.29 -3.22
CA LYS A 149 6.24 -22.99 -3.65
C LYS A 149 6.03 -24.19 -2.73
N VAL A 150 4.85 -24.26 -2.13
CA VAL A 150 4.40 -25.39 -1.30
C VAL A 150 3.40 -26.25 -2.08
N GLY A 151 3.11 -27.44 -1.58
CA GLY A 151 2.11 -28.33 -2.18
C GLY A 151 0.73 -27.66 -2.29
N LEU A 152 -0.10 -28.18 -3.22
CA LEU A 152 -1.47 -27.69 -3.39
C LEU A 152 -2.25 -27.75 -2.06
N GLY A 153 -3.10 -26.74 -1.83
CA GLY A 153 -3.85 -26.60 -0.58
C GLY A 153 -3.05 -26.07 0.61
N SER A 154 -1.73 -25.90 0.48
CA SER A 154 -0.88 -25.30 1.51
C SER A 154 -0.65 -23.81 1.27
N MET A 155 -0.58 -23.03 2.35
CA MET A 155 -0.29 -21.60 2.28
C MET A 155 1.22 -21.36 2.30
N ARG A 156 1.72 -20.54 1.37
CA ARG A 156 3.13 -20.12 1.36
C ARG A 156 3.40 -19.21 2.56
N SER A 157 4.59 -19.31 3.14
CA SER A 157 5.03 -18.36 4.17
C SER A 157 5.15 -16.95 3.59
N ILE A 158 5.11 -15.94 4.46
CA ILE A 158 5.45 -14.57 4.13
C ILE A 158 6.85 -14.29 4.69
N ASN A 159 7.78 -13.94 3.82
CA ASN A 159 9.16 -13.64 4.18
C ASN A 159 9.37 -12.13 4.12
N ARG A 160 9.85 -11.53 5.21
CA ARG A 160 10.22 -10.10 5.23
C ARG A 160 11.48 -9.89 4.39
N ASN A 161 11.43 -8.97 3.43
CA ASN A 161 12.56 -8.63 2.57
C ASN A 161 13.42 -7.54 3.20
N ARG A 162 12.89 -6.32 3.34
CA ARG A 162 13.62 -5.19 3.90
C ARG A 162 12.76 -4.30 4.78
N ILE A 163 13.44 -3.49 5.58
CA ILE A 163 12.85 -2.38 6.33
C ILE A 163 13.51 -1.10 5.85
N SER A 164 12.73 -0.24 5.21
CA SER A 164 13.15 1.11 4.82
C SER A 164 12.46 2.12 5.72
N ARG A 165 13.13 3.23 6.02
CA ARG A 165 12.53 4.30 6.83
C ARG A 165 12.87 5.65 6.23
N VAL A 166 11.86 6.50 6.12
CA VAL A 166 11.95 7.81 5.48
C VAL A 166 11.20 8.82 6.32
N LEU A 167 11.59 10.09 6.24
CA LEU A 167 10.80 11.18 6.79
C LEU A 167 9.54 11.33 5.95
N LEU A 168 8.39 11.45 6.61
CA LEU A 168 7.11 11.55 5.94
C LEU A 168 6.98 12.86 5.14
N ASP A 169 7.54 13.94 5.65
CA ASP A 169 7.54 15.24 4.98
C ASP A 169 8.37 15.21 3.69
N GLU A 170 9.55 14.56 3.72
CA GLU A 170 10.38 14.35 2.53
C GLU A 170 9.67 13.45 1.53
N PHE A 171 9.08 12.35 2.00
CA PHE A 171 8.29 11.44 1.17
C PHE A 171 7.11 12.17 0.50
N ALA A 172 6.40 13.03 1.24
CA ALA A 172 5.29 13.81 0.71
C ALA A 172 5.77 14.90 -0.26
N LEU A 173 6.86 15.60 0.06
CA LEU A 173 7.43 16.61 -0.82
C LEU A 173 7.87 15.99 -2.15
N ASN A 174 8.56 14.86 -2.11
CA ASN A 174 8.99 14.12 -3.29
C ASN A 174 7.82 13.63 -4.15
N PHE A 175 6.73 13.20 -3.52
CA PHE A 175 5.51 12.84 -4.26
C PHE A 175 4.91 14.03 -5.01
N ILE A 176 4.91 15.22 -4.39
CA ILE A 176 4.35 16.45 -4.97
C ILE A 176 5.28 17.02 -6.06
N SER A 177 6.59 17.02 -5.82
CA SER A 177 7.58 17.56 -6.75
C SER A 177 7.84 16.62 -7.93
N GLY A 178 7.72 15.31 -7.72
CA GLY A 178 7.92 14.25 -8.71
C GLY A 178 9.31 14.24 -9.34
N ARG A 179 9.57 13.23 -10.18
CA ARG A 179 10.56 13.43 -11.27
C ARG A 179 9.95 14.45 -12.22
N GLN A 180 10.57 15.62 -12.37
CA GLN A 180 10.10 16.63 -13.32
C GLN A 180 10.08 16.04 -14.73
N ILE A 181 8.88 15.77 -15.24
CA ILE A 181 8.67 15.51 -16.66
C ILE A 181 8.56 16.88 -17.32
N SER A 182 9.45 17.17 -18.28
CA SER A 182 9.41 18.44 -19.01
C SER A 182 8.05 18.60 -19.70
N GLY A 183 7.44 19.79 -19.58
CA GLY A 183 6.23 20.14 -20.31
C GLY A 183 6.38 19.98 -21.82
N SER A 184 7.59 20.13 -22.36
CA SER A 184 7.87 19.95 -23.79
C SER A 184 7.53 18.54 -24.29
N ILE A 185 7.65 17.51 -23.45
CA ILE A 185 7.28 16.13 -23.82
C ILE A 185 5.78 16.03 -24.05
N LEU A 186 4.97 16.73 -23.26
CA LEU A 186 3.53 16.80 -23.46
C LEU A 186 3.20 17.52 -24.78
N ASP A 187 3.87 18.65 -25.04
CA ASP A 187 3.66 19.43 -26.25
C ASP A 187 4.00 18.61 -27.52
N GLU A 188 5.15 17.94 -27.52
CA GLU A 188 5.58 17.06 -28.61
C GLU A 188 4.60 15.91 -28.88
N GLU A 189 4.08 15.29 -27.82
CA GLU A 189 3.11 14.19 -27.93
C GLU A 189 1.74 14.67 -28.42
N ILE A 190 1.27 15.84 -27.97
CA ILE A 190 0.05 16.48 -28.49
C ILE A 190 0.20 16.75 -29.99
N GLU A 191 1.31 17.38 -30.40
CA GLU A 191 1.57 17.64 -31.82
C GLU A 191 1.60 16.35 -32.64
N ARG A 192 2.25 15.30 -32.12
CA ARG A 192 2.33 14.00 -32.79
C ARG A 192 0.94 13.39 -32.99
N GLN A 193 0.07 13.43 -31.98
CA GLN A 193 -1.29 12.92 -32.10
C GLN A 193 -2.14 13.73 -33.06
N ILE A 194 -2.06 15.06 -33.02
CA ILE A 194 -2.76 15.93 -33.98
C ILE A 194 -2.31 15.62 -35.41
N LYS A 195 -1.00 15.53 -35.66
CA LYS A 195 -0.45 15.17 -36.99
C LYS A 195 -0.93 13.81 -37.49
N SER A 196 -1.19 12.85 -36.59
CA SER A 196 -1.69 11.53 -36.97
C SER A 196 -3.17 11.50 -37.39
N LEU A 197 -3.98 12.48 -36.95
CA LEU A 197 -5.39 12.59 -37.34
C LEU A 197 -5.58 13.15 -38.76
N PHE A 198 -4.56 13.83 -39.29
CA PHE A 198 -4.58 14.44 -40.63
C PHE A 198 -3.73 13.68 -41.66
N ARG A 199 -3.36 12.43 -41.36
CA ARG A 199 -2.75 11.47 -42.29
C ARG A 199 -3.74 10.36 -42.61
#